data_AF-A0A937YNP6-F1
#
_entry.id   AF-A0A937YNP6-F1
#
_cell.length_a   1.000
_cell.length_b   1.000
_cell.length_c   1.000
_cell.angle_alpha   90.00
_cell.angle_beta   90.00
_cell.angle_gamma   90.00
#
_symmetry.space_group_name_H-M   'P 1'
#
loop_
_entity.id
_entity.type
_entity.pdbx_description
1 polymer ?
#
loop_
_entity_poly.entity_id
_entity_poly.type
_entity_poly.pdbx_seq_one_letter_code
_entity_poly.pdbx_strand_id
1 'polypeptide(L)'
;MPMKQRRALVEPNIDPSMRRQCELLAVNRPSLYCEPVVPDEEELALMRRIDELHLKHPFFGSRMLTRTLQGAGTEVNRKRVQRLMKLMGLESTAPKPNTSKPAPEHPVYPYLLRGMTISRGMARRLLI
;
A
#
# COMPACT_ATOMS: atom_id res chain seq x y z
N MET A 1 0.33 1.05 -26.36
CA MET A 1 0.64 -0.35 -26.00
C MET A 1 0.73 -0.54 -24.49
N PRO A 2 0.08 -1.57 -23.91
CA PRO A 2 0.25 -2.01 -22.52
C PRO A 2 1.72 -2.21 -22.10
N MET A 3 2.06 -1.95 -20.83
CA MET A 3 3.43 -2.06 -20.31
C MET A 3 4.04 -3.47 -20.50
N LYS A 4 3.23 -4.53 -20.39
CA LYS A 4 3.67 -5.92 -20.60
C LYS A 4 4.19 -6.15 -22.03
N GLN A 5 3.50 -5.58 -23.03
CA GLN A 5 3.90 -5.70 -24.43
C GLN A 5 5.18 -4.89 -24.70
N ARG A 6 5.28 -3.67 -24.15
CA ARG A 6 6.47 -2.83 -24.32
C ARG A 6 7.73 -3.45 -23.69
N ARG A 7 7.60 -4.12 -22.54
CA ARG A 7 8.70 -4.88 -21.92
C ARG A 7 9.18 -6.05 -22.79
N ALA A 8 8.24 -6.75 -23.45
CA ALA A 8 8.56 -7.92 -24.28
C ALA A 8 9.31 -7.55 -25.58
N LEU A 9 9.28 -6.29 -26.01
CA LEU A 9 9.99 -5.78 -27.19
C LEU A 9 11.45 -5.42 -26.92
N VAL A 10 11.93 -5.49 -25.67
CA VAL A 10 13.32 -5.19 -25.35
C VAL A 10 14.16 -6.45 -25.52
N GLU A 11 15.13 -6.40 -26.43
CA GLU A 11 15.98 -7.53 -26.79
C GLU A 11 17.45 -7.25 -26.39
N PRO A 12 18.12 -8.18 -25.67
CA PRO A 12 19.53 -8.06 -25.36
C PRO A 12 20.39 -8.27 -26.62
N ASN A 13 21.58 -7.64 -26.65
CA ASN A 13 22.60 -7.80 -27.71
C ASN A 13 22.20 -7.32 -29.12
N ILE A 14 21.26 -6.38 -29.22
CA ILE A 14 20.89 -5.70 -30.47
C ILE A 14 21.24 -4.22 -30.36
N ASP A 15 21.61 -3.59 -31.48
CA ASP A 15 21.73 -2.14 -31.62
C ASP A 15 20.36 -1.56 -32.03
N PRO A 16 19.78 -0.60 -31.30
CA PRO A 16 20.36 0.19 -30.22
C PRO A 16 20.45 -0.52 -28.88
N SER A 17 21.40 -0.11 -28.03
CA SER A 17 21.59 -0.67 -26.67
C SER A 17 20.30 -0.79 -25.86
N MET A 18 20.20 -1.75 -24.93
CA MET A 18 19.03 -1.95 -24.07
C MET A 18 18.56 -0.66 -23.37
N ARG A 19 19.48 0.23 -22.99
CA ARG A 19 19.15 1.53 -22.40
C ARG A 19 18.36 2.39 -23.37
N ARG A 20 18.80 2.45 -24.63
CA ARG A 20 18.15 3.21 -25.68
C ARG A 20 16.82 2.58 -26.10
N GLN A 21 16.72 1.25 -26.15
CA GLN A 21 15.45 0.55 -26.35
C GLN A 21 14.43 0.89 -25.25
N CYS A 22 14.86 0.88 -23.98
CA CYS A 22 14.02 1.28 -22.84
C CYS A 22 13.53 2.73 -22.96
N GLU A 23 14.41 3.66 -23.34
CA GLU A 23 14.05 5.07 -23.58
C GLU A 23 13.01 5.20 -24.70
N LEU A 24 13.23 4.55 -25.84
CA LEU A 24 12.32 4.58 -27.00
C LEU A 24 10.95 3.97 -26.68
N LEU A 25 10.92 2.91 -25.88
CA LEU A 25 9.69 2.21 -25.49
C LEU A 25 9.03 2.79 -24.22
N ALA A 26 9.63 3.82 -23.62
CA ALA A 26 9.21 4.40 -22.33
C ALA A 26 9.02 3.32 -21.24
N VAL A 27 9.99 2.41 -21.13
CA VAL A 27 10.03 1.32 -20.15
C VAL A 27 11.09 1.65 -19.10
N ASN A 28 10.76 1.51 -17.81
CA ASN A 28 11.73 1.64 -16.74
C ASN A 28 12.71 0.45 -16.76
N ARG A 29 14.00 0.69 -16.96
CA ARG A 29 15.02 -0.38 -17.10
C ARG A 29 15.02 -1.41 -15.96
N PRO A 30 15.02 -1.03 -14.67
CA PRO A 30 14.86 -1.96 -13.54
C PRO A 30 13.70 -2.93 -13.68
N SER A 31 12.59 -2.50 -14.29
CA SER A 31 11.41 -3.35 -14.45
C SER A 31 11.67 -4.56 -15.34
N LEU A 32 12.67 -4.53 -16.24
CA LEU A 32 13.02 -5.67 -17.08
C LEU A 32 13.54 -6.87 -16.28
N TYR A 33 14.29 -6.59 -15.22
CA TYR A 33 14.91 -7.62 -14.37
C TYR A 33 13.96 -8.13 -13.27
N CYS A 34 12.88 -7.40 -13.00
CA CYS A 34 11.89 -7.82 -12.01
C CYS A 34 10.90 -8.82 -12.63
N GLU A 35 11.01 -10.08 -12.22
CA GLU A 35 10.02 -11.10 -12.50
C GLU A 35 8.84 -10.99 -11.52
N PRO A 36 7.59 -11.14 -12.00
CA PRO A 36 6.44 -11.21 -11.12
C PRO A 36 6.49 -12.51 -10.31
N VAL A 37 6.52 -12.38 -8.98
CA VAL A 37 6.45 -13.54 -8.08
C VAL A 37 5.04 -14.12 -8.14
N VAL A 38 4.93 -15.39 -8.51
CA VAL A 38 3.67 -16.14 -8.48
C VAL A 38 3.28 -16.36 -7.01
N PRO A 39 1.99 -16.21 -6.64
CA PRO A 39 1.56 -16.48 -5.27
C PRO A 39 1.82 -17.94 -4.90
N ASP A 40 2.41 -18.13 -3.72
CA ASP A 40 2.68 -19.43 -3.12
C ASP A 40 1.39 -20.17 -2.73
N GLU A 41 1.45 -21.50 -2.58
CA GLU A 41 0.28 -22.31 -2.20
C GLU A 41 -0.31 -21.88 -0.85
N GLU A 42 0.55 -21.54 0.13
CA GLU A 42 0.12 -21.00 1.42
C GLU A 42 -0.63 -19.67 1.27
N GLU A 43 -0.19 -18.84 0.32
CA GLU A 43 -0.83 -17.56 0.05
C GLU A 43 -2.22 -17.76 -0.57
N LEU A 44 -2.36 -18.71 -1.49
CA LEU A 44 -3.65 -19.08 -2.07
C LEU A 44 -4.61 -19.67 -1.03
N ALA A 45 -4.12 -20.55 -0.15
CA ALA A 45 -4.92 -21.10 0.94
C ALA A 45 -5.41 -20.00 1.89
N LEU A 46 -4.53 -19.04 2.22
CA LEU A 46 -4.89 -17.89 3.04
C LEU A 46 -5.89 -16.97 2.34
N MET A 47 -5.76 -16.72 1.03
CA MET A 47 -6.74 -15.95 0.25
C MET A 47 -8.13 -16.60 0.30
N ARG A 48 -8.22 -17.94 0.10
CA ARG A 48 -9.49 -18.68 0.20
C ARG A 48 -10.11 -18.53 1.59
N ARG A 49 -9.31 -18.63 2.65
CA ARG A 49 -9.81 -18.50 4.02
C ARG A 49 -10.31 -17.09 4.33
N ILE A 50 -9.62 -16.07 3.83
CA ILE A 50 -10.06 -14.67 3.94
C ILE A 50 -11.40 -14.48 3.21
N ASP A 51 -11.55 -15.04 2.02
CA ASP A 51 -12.78 -14.96 1.23
C ASP A 51 -13.97 -15.57 1.98
N GLU A 52 -13.81 -16.80 2.51
CA GLU A 52 -14.83 -17.47 3.33
C GLU A 52 -15.26 -16.64 4.55
N LEU A 53 -14.29 -16.04 5.25
CA LEU A 53 -14.57 -15.18 6.41
C LEU A 53 -15.27 -13.90 6.00
N HIS A 54 -14.92 -13.33 4.84
CA HIS A 54 -15.55 -12.13 4.34
C HIS A 54 -17.00 -12.36 3.91
N LEU A 55 -17.29 -13.50 3.27
CA LEU A 55 -18.65 -13.91 2.92
C LEU A 55 -19.52 -14.14 4.17
N LYS A 56 -18.97 -14.74 5.22
CA LYS A 56 -19.68 -14.95 6.49
C LYS A 56 -19.85 -13.66 7.28
N HIS A 57 -18.86 -12.77 7.21
CA HIS A 57 -18.78 -11.57 8.03
C HIS A 57 -18.28 -10.35 7.23
N PRO A 58 -19.12 -9.74 6.38
CA PRO A 58 -18.71 -8.65 5.49
C PRO A 58 -18.25 -7.37 6.22
N PHE A 59 -18.64 -7.22 7.49
CA PHE A 59 -18.21 -6.11 8.34
C PHE A 59 -16.79 -6.32 8.92
N PHE A 60 -16.17 -7.49 8.74
CA PHE A 60 -14.83 -7.73 9.24
C PHE A 60 -13.78 -7.00 8.39
N GLY A 61 -13.11 -6.01 8.99
CA GLY A 61 -11.92 -5.39 8.40
C GLY A 61 -10.65 -6.18 8.70
N SER A 62 -9.52 -5.69 8.16
CA SER A 62 -8.21 -6.35 8.29
C SER A 62 -7.85 -6.68 9.75
N ARG A 63 -8.20 -5.81 10.71
CA ARG A 63 -7.91 -6.00 12.14
C ARG A 63 -8.64 -7.21 12.69
N MET A 64 -9.93 -7.33 12.37
CA MET A 64 -10.72 -8.42 12.91
C MET A 64 -10.34 -9.73 12.25
N LEU A 65 -10.24 -9.77 10.92
CA LEU A 65 -9.81 -10.95 10.16
C LEU A 65 -8.48 -11.50 10.69
N THR A 66 -7.51 -10.63 10.99
CA THR A 66 -6.23 -11.06 11.58
C THR A 66 -6.45 -11.78 12.91
N ARG A 67 -7.28 -11.22 13.80
CA ARG A 67 -7.58 -11.84 15.11
C ARG A 67 -8.35 -13.15 14.95
N THR A 68 -9.29 -13.23 14.01
CA THR A 68 -10.06 -14.46 13.75
C THR A 68 -9.16 -15.56 13.21
N LEU A 69 -8.24 -15.24 12.31
CA LEU A 69 -7.26 -16.18 11.75
C LEU A 69 -6.26 -16.65 12.83
N GLN A 70 -5.76 -15.74 13.66
CA GLN A 70 -4.90 -16.09 14.79
C GLN A 70 -5.62 -16.98 15.81
N GLY A 71 -6.88 -16.69 16.12
CA GLY A 71 -7.70 -17.53 17.00
C GLY A 71 -7.99 -18.92 16.43
N ALA A 72 -7.90 -19.10 15.11
CA ALA A 72 -7.99 -20.39 14.44
C ALA A 72 -6.64 -21.11 14.30
N GLY A 73 -5.56 -20.59 14.92
CA GLY A 73 -4.22 -21.19 14.90
C GLY A 73 -3.35 -20.78 13.72
N THR A 74 -3.76 -19.79 12.90
CA THR A 74 -2.95 -19.29 11.80
C THR A 74 -2.10 -18.10 12.23
N GLU A 75 -0.78 -18.23 12.23
CA GLU A 75 0.13 -17.11 12.50
C GLU A 75 0.20 -16.15 11.31
N VAL A 76 -0.63 -15.11 11.34
CA VAL A 76 -0.68 -14.09 10.29
C VAL A 76 -0.46 -12.69 10.82
N ASN A 77 0.30 -11.90 10.05
CA ASN A 77 0.48 -10.47 10.30
C ASN A 77 -0.64 -9.66 9.64
N ARG A 78 -1.14 -8.64 10.33
CA ARG A 78 -2.12 -7.68 9.81
C ARG A 78 -1.72 -7.07 8.46
N LYS A 79 -0.42 -6.78 8.24
CA LYS A 79 0.07 -6.23 6.96
C LYS A 79 -0.15 -7.22 5.80
N ARG A 80 0.04 -8.52 6.04
CA ARG A 80 -0.19 -9.60 5.06
C ARG A 80 -1.68 -9.66 4.72
N VAL A 81 -2.55 -9.72 5.71
CA VAL A 81 -4.02 -9.73 5.52
C VAL A 81 -4.48 -8.48 4.74
N GLN A 82 -4.00 -7.29 5.10
CA GLN A 82 -4.37 -6.05 4.42
C GLN A 82 -3.92 -6.04 2.94
N ARG A 83 -2.73 -6.57 2.63
CA ARG A 83 -2.25 -6.72 1.25
C ARG A 83 -3.17 -7.64 0.46
N LEU A 84 -3.51 -8.80 1.01
CA LEU A 84 -4.35 -9.80 0.35
C LEU A 84 -5.77 -9.29 0.10
N MET A 85 -6.39 -8.63 1.09
CA MET A 85 -7.69 -7.99 0.91
C MET A 85 -7.68 -6.99 -0.26
N LYS A 86 -6.64 -6.16 -0.36
CA LYS A 86 -6.50 -5.20 -1.48
C LYS A 86 -6.33 -5.89 -2.82
N LEU A 87 -5.54 -6.97 -2.87
CA LEU A 87 -5.32 -7.75 -4.09
C LEU A 87 -6.62 -8.39 -4.58
N MET A 88 -7.44 -8.88 -3.64
CA MET A 88 -8.74 -9.49 -3.91
C MET A 88 -9.89 -8.48 -4.09
N GLY A 89 -9.66 -7.19 -3.82
CA GLY A 89 -10.71 -6.16 -3.88
C GLY A 89 -11.73 -6.21 -2.73
N LEU A 90 -11.38 -6.82 -1.60
CA LEU A 90 -12.25 -6.93 -0.43
C LEU A 90 -12.15 -5.70 0.47
N GLU A 91 -13.31 -5.11 0.81
CA GLU A 91 -13.43 -4.03 1.78
C GLU A 91 -14.49 -4.33 2.84
N SER A 92 -14.23 -3.90 4.07
CA SER A 92 -15.21 -4.03 5.15
C SER A 92 -16.37 -3.05 4.97
N THR A 93 -17.59 -3.53 5.20
CA THR A 93 -18.81 -2.71 5.21
C THR A 93 -19.00 -1.90 6.49
N ALA A 94 -18.12 -2.03 7.47
CA ALA A 94 -18.22 -1.31 8.72
C ALA A 94 -18.03 0.21 8.53
N PRO A 95 -18.77 1.07 9.25
CA PRO A 95 -18.55 2.51 9.21
C PRO A 95 -17.10 2.86 9.55
N LYS A 96 -16.46 3.65 8.69
CA LYS A 96 -15.11 4.17 8.96
C LYS A 96 -15.21 5.19 10.10
N PRO A 97 -14.24 5.23 11.03
CA PRO A 97 -14.21 6.27 12.05
C PRO A 97 -14.29 7.66 11.41
N ASN A 98 -15.15 8.52 11.95
CA ASN A 98 -15.28 9.87 11.43
C ASN A 98 -14.12 10.75 11.92
N THR A 99 -12.93 10.55 11.36
CA THR A 99 -11.74 11.31 11.70
C THR A 99 -11.78 12.77 11.22
N SER A 100 -12.80 13.15 10.45
CA SER A 100 -12.99 14.53 9.98
C SER A 100 -13.61 15.45 11.03
N LYS A 101 -14.37 14.87 11.98
CA LYS A 101 -14.98 15.64 13.07
C LYS A 101 -14.09 15.52 14.31
N PRO A 102 -13.49 16.63 14.78
CA PRO A 102 -12.75 16.62 16.03
C PRO A 102 -13.68 16.27 17.20
N ALA A 103 -13.16 15.54 18.20
CA ALA A 103 -13.93 15.27 19.40
C ALA A 103 -14.15 16.59 20.17
N PRO A 104 -15.33 16.82 20.76
CA PRO A 104 -15.63 18.06 21.48
C PRO A 104 -14.64 18.38 22.60
N GLU A 105 -14.08 17.33 23.21
CA GLU A 105 -13.12 17.40 24.32
C GLU A 105 -11.70 17.81 23.87
N HIS A 106 -11.40 17.79 22.57
CA HIS A 106 -10.07 18.11 22.04
C HIS A 106 -10.07 19.48 21.37
N PRO A 107 -9.48 20.52 22.01
CA PRO A 107 -9.41 21.85 21.41
C PRO A 107 -8.59 21.81 20.12
N VAL A 108 -9.08 22.51 19.09
CA VAL A 108 -8.37 22.67 17.82
C VAL A 108 -7.29 23.74 18.00
N TYR A 109 -6.03 23.32 17.94
CA TYR A 109 -4.91 24.26 18.02
C TYR A 109 -4.68 24.95 16.67
N PRO A 110 -4.61 26.30 16.62
CA PRO A 110 -4.32 27.01 15.40
C PRO A 110 -2.90 26.72 14.92
N TYR A 111 -2.71 26.57 13.61
CA TYR A 111 -1.37 26.42 13.03
C TYR A 111 -0.64 27.76 13.04
N LEU A 112 0.16 28.01 14.08
CA LEU A 112 0.79 29.31 14.35
C LEU A 112 1.80 29.77 13.29
N LEU A 113 2.24 28.88 12.40
CA LEU A 113 3.14 29.20 11.28
C LEU A 113 2.38 29.64 10.02
N ARG A 114 1.04 29.58 10.02
CA ARG A 114 0.22 29.96 8.87
C ARG A 114 0.33 31.47 8.63
N GLY A 115 0.85 31.86 7.45
CA GLY A 115 1.01 33.26 7.06
C GLY A 115 2.31 33.93 7.52
N MET A 116 3.23 33.18 8.15
CA MET A 116 4.50 33.71 8.60
C MET A 116 5.58 33.57 7.51
N THR A 117 6.20 34.67 7.09
CA THR A 117 7.35 34.65 6.16
C THR A 117 8.59 34.17 6.91
N ILE A 118 8.95 32.89 6.76
CA ILE A 118 10.11 32.28 7.43
C ILE A 118 11.38 32.73 6.70
N SER A 119 12.05 33.78 7.19
CA SER A 119 13.18 34.41 6.48
C SER A 119 14.58 34.10 7.01
N ARG A 120 14.73 33.23 8.03
CA ARG A 120 15.99 32.54 8.41
C ARG A 120 15.73 31.56 9.56
N GLY A 121 16.45 30.43 9.59
CA GLY A 121 16.26 29.31 10.52
C GLY A 121 16.16 29.76 11.99
N MET A 122 15.16 29.25 12.69
CA MET A 122 14.87 29.60 14.09
C MET A 122 15.98 29.10 15.03
N ALA A 123 16.86 30.01 15.45
CA ALA A 123 17.66 29.88 16.66
C ALA A 123 17.42 31.14 17.52
N ARG A 124 16.39 31.11 18.37
CA ARG A 124 16.25 32.09 19.46
C ARG A 124 16.49 31.37 20.78
N ARG A 125 17.69 31.61 21.30
CA ARG A 125 18.14 31.35 22.66
C ARG A 125 17.12 31.97 23.63
N LEU A 126 16.43 31.14 24.43
CA LEU A 126 15.71 31.62 25.62
C LEU A 126 16.78 32.17 26.58
N LEU A 127 16.69 33.46 26.91
CA LEU A 127 17.33 34.04 28.08
C LEU A 127 16.26 34.12 29.17
N ILE A 128 16.43 33.28 30.19
CA ILE A 128 16.07 33.60 31.57
C ILE A 128 17.28 34.31 32.15
#